data_AF-A0A2M7N683-F1
#
_entry.id   AF-A0A2M7N683-F1
#
_cell.length_a   1.000
_cell.length_b   1.000
_cell.length_c   1.000
_cell.angle_alpha   90.00
_cell.angle_beta   90.00
_cell.angle_gamma   90.00
#
_symmetry.space_group_name_H-M   'P 1'
#
loop_
_entity.id
_entity.type
_entity.pdbx_description
1 polymer ?
#
loop_
_entity_poly.entity_id
_entity_poly.type
_entity_poly.pdbx_seq_one_letter_code
_entity_poly.pdbx_strand_id
1 'polypeptide(L)'
;MVNSTLSSSSENRHWRIYLGLTLASLFLLGWIYRATAQSLVAIWQSSETYAHGYIIFPISLFLIWRERAYLSTITPRPSALGLLALVLLALGWLVAESVSVQVLTQYLFVAMISALITALLGWRVVRAIAFPLTFTLLAVPFGDIFLRPMMDFTADFTVYALQLTGIPVFREGNHLSLPTGEWSVVEACSGLRYLIASFTLGCLYAHLNYRSR
;
A
#
# COMPACT_ATOMS: atom_id res chain seq x y z
N MET A 1 -14.56 45.58 11.87
CA MET A 1 -14.87 44.14 12.01
C MET A 1 -15.60 43.56 10.79
N VAL A 2 -15.36 44.03 9.56
CA VAL A 2 -16.12 43.59 8.34
C VAL A 2 -15.25 42.80 7.33
N ASN A 3 -13.93 42.68 7.54
CA ASN A 3 -13.03 42.04 6.57
C ASN A 3 -12.78 40.53 6.78
N SER A 4 -13.22 39.93 7.89
CA SER A 4 -12.94 38.50 8.18
C SER A 4 -13.90 37.51 7.51
N THR A 5 -15.10 37.95 7.11
CA THR A 5 -16.10 37.07 6.48
C THR A 5 -15.84 36.88 4.99
N LEU A 6 -15.33 37.90 4.29
CA LEU A 6 -15.05 37.83 2.86
C LEU A 6 -13.85 36.92 2.52
N SER A 7 -12.77 36.94 3.31
CA SER A 7 -11.59 36.08 3.07
C SER A 7 -11.92 34.59 3.22
N SER A 8 -12.73 34.24 4.22
CA SER A 8 -13.15 32.84 4.47
C SER A 8 -13.96 32.24 3.32
N SER A 9 -14.73 33.06 2.59
CA SER A 9 -15.58 32.62 1.49
C SER A 9 -14.77 32.32 0.20
N SER A 10 -13.74 33.13 -0.09
CA SER A 10 -12.86 32.92 -1.25
C SER A 10 -11.89 31.76 -1.06
N GLU A 11 -11.34 31.58 0.15
CA GLU A 11 -10.43 30.48 0.46
C GLU A 11 -11.13 29.12 0.39
N ASN A 12 -12.36 29.04 0.90
CA ASN A 12 -13.19 27.84 0.80
C ASN A 12 -13.54 27.49 -0.66
N ARG A 13 -13.73 28.50 -1.53
CA ARG A 13 -14.02 28.27 -2.95
C ARG A 13 -12.81 27.69 -3.69
N HIS A 14 -11.60 28.18 -3.42
CA HIS A 14 -10.38 27.63 -4.02
C HIS A 14 -10.18 26.17 -3.61
N TRP A 15 -10.31 25.86 -2.30
CA TRP A 15 -10.18 24.49 -1.82
C TRP A 15 -11.20 23.54 -2.45
N ARG A 16 -12.46 23.95 -2.61
CA ARG A 16 -13.48 23.13 -3.29
C ARG A 16 -13.11 22.82 -4.74
N ILE A 17 -12.56 23.78 -5.47
CA ILE A 17 -12.12 23.59 -6.87
C ILE A 17 -10.93 22.62 -6.92
N TYR A 18 -9.90 22.83 -6.08
CA TYR A 18 -8.74 21.94 -6.03
C TYR A 18 -9.11 20.51 -5.60
N LEU A 19 -10.02 20.35 -4.64
CA LEU A 19 -10.54 19.03 -4.25
C LEU A 19 -11.31 18.38 -5.40
N GLY A 20 -12.19 19.12 -6.06
CA GLY A 20 -12.93 18.62 -7.23
C GLY A 20 -12.00 18.17 -8.35
N LEU A 21 -10.99 18.99 -8.68
CA LEU A 21 -9.94 18.65 -9.65
C LEU A 21 -9.16 17.41 -9.22
N THR A 22 -8.74 17.35 -7.95
CA THR A 22 -7.97 16.20 -7.44
C THR A 22 -8.79 14.91 -7.52
N LEU A 23 -10.06 14.93 -7.11
CA LEU A 23 -10.95 13.77 -7.20
C LEU A 23 -11.21 13.36 -8.65
N ALA A 24 -11.44 14.32 -9.54
CA ALA A 24 -11.61 14.05 -10.97
C ALA A 24 -10.34 13.45 -11.59
N SER A 25 -9.16 13.98 -11.26
CA SER A 25 -7.88 13.44 -11.72
C SER A 25 -7.58 12.05 -11.16
N LEU A 26 -7.92 11.77 -9.90
CA LEU A 26 -7.79 10.43 -9.32
C LEU A 26 -8.73 9.43 -9.99
N PHE A 27 -9.96 9.85 -10.30
CA PHE A 27 -10.90 9.02 -11.05
C PHE A 27 -10.39 8.73 -12.46
N LEU A 28 -9.89 9.75 -13.17
CA LEU A 28 -9.27 9.59 -14.49
C LEU A 28 -8.05 8.68 -14.44
N LEU A 29 -7.19 8.80 -13.42
CA LEU A 29 -6.05 7.92 -13.22
C LEU A 29 -6.52 6.46 -13.05
N GLY A 30 -7.49 6.21 -12.16
CA GLY A 30 -8.06 4.88 -11.97
C GLY A 30 -8.72 4.31 -13.23
N TRP A 31 -9.34 5.16 -14.05
CA TRP A 31 -9.93 4.77 -15.33
C TRP A 31 -8.87 4.39 -16.38
N ILE A 32 -7.83 5.22 -16.54
CA ILE A 32 -6.72 4.98 -17.48
C ILE A 32 -5.98 3.69 -17.11
N TYR A 33 -5.67 3.51 -15.82
CA TYR A 33 -4.93 2.35 -15.30
C TYR A 33 -5.85 1.26 -14.75
N ARG A 34 -7.08 1.15 -15.28
CA ARG A 34 -8.10 0.22 -14.78
C ARG A 34 -7.65 -1.24 -14.72
N ALA A 35 -6.81 -1.67 -15.65
CA ALA A 35 -6.29 -3.04 -15.69
C ALA A 35 -5.40 -3.33 -14.47
N THR A 36 -4.52 -2.40 -14.11
CA THR A 36 -3.68 -2.49 -12.90
C THR A 36 -4.51 -2.39 -11.63
N ALA A 37 -5.51 -1.51 -11.60
CA ALA A 37 -6.43 -1.41 -10.47
C ALA A 37 -7.23 -2.71 -10.27
N GLN A 38 -7.73 -3.30 -11.35
CA GLN A 38 -8.42 -4.60 -11.32
C GLN A 38 -7.49 -5.73 -10.89
N SER A 39 -6.22 -5.72 -11.33
CA SER A 39 -5.26 -6.75 -10.92
C SER A 39 -4.94 -6.67 -9.42
N LEU A 40 -4.84 -5.47 -8.85
CA LEU A 40 -4.73 -5.27 -7.39
C LEU A 40 -5.94 -5.84 -6.65
N VAL A 41 -7.14 -5.45 -7.09
CA VAL A 41 -8.41 -5.89 -6.48
C VAL A 41 -8.56 -7.40 -6.58
N ALA A 42 -8.20 -8.01 -7.72
CA ALA A 42 -8.25 -9.45 -7.92
C ALA A 42 -7.36 -10.19 -6.91
N ILE A 43 -6.14 -9.70 -6.65
CA ILE A 43 -5.24 -10.29 -5.65
C ILE A 43 -5.81 -10.16 -4.24
N TRP A 44 -6.38 -9.00 -3.89
CA TRP A 44 -7.00 -8.82 -2.57
C TRP A 44 -8.23 -9.72 -2.37
N GLN A 45 -8.91 -10.13 -3.44
CA GLN A 45 -10.04 -11.06 -3.38
C GLN A 45 -9.59 -12.52 -3.33
N SER A 46 -8.55 -12.88 -4.07
CA SER A 46 -8.12 -14.28 -4.21
C SER A 46 -7.18 -14.73 -3.10
N SER A 47 -6.51 -13.81 -2.40
CA SER A 47 -5.51 -14.13 -1.38
C SER A 47 -5.85 -13.54 -0.02
N GLU A 48 -6.06 -14.40 0.97
CA GLU A 48 -6.26 -13.98 2.36
C GLU A 48 -5.05 -13.24 2.95
N THR A 49 -3.85 -13.48 2.41
CA THR A 49 -2.61 -12.79 2.79
C THR A 49 -2.69 -11.29 2.48
N TYR A 50 -3.27 -10.95 1.34
CA TYR A 50 -3.29 -9.58 0.82
C TYR A 50 -4.64 -8.87 1.00
N ALA A 51 -5.63 -9.51 1.61
CA ALA A 51 -6.96 -8.93 1.87
C ALA A 51 -6.92 -7.60 2.65
N HIS A 52 -5.87 -7.37 3.44
CA HIS A 52 -5.64 -6.11 4.16
C HIS A 52 -5.51 -4.88 3.22
N GLY A 53 -5.22 -5.07 1.92
CA GLY A 53 -5.16 -3.98 0.94
C GLY A 53 -6.46 -3.17 0.85
N TYR A 54 -7.62 -3.81 1.07
CA TYR A 54 -8.92 -3.13 1.08
C TYR A 54 -9.05 -2.08 2.19
N ILE A 55 -8.50 -2.34 3.38
CA ILE A 55 -8.70 -1.46 4.54
C ILE A 55 -7.71 -0.30 4.55
N ILE A 56 -6.59 -0.41 3.83
CA ILE A 56 -5.57 0.62 3.78
C ILE A 56 -6.09 1.92 3.18
N PHE A 57 -6.82 1.89 2.06
CA PHE A 57 -7.34 3.11 1.43
C PHE A 57 -8.37 3.87 2.31
N PRO A 58 -9.38 3.21 2.91
CA PRO A 58 -10.26 3.83 3.90
C PRO A 58 -9.52 4.43 5.10
N ILE A 59 -8.53 3.72 5.64
CA ILE A 59 -7.72 4.23 6.76
C ILE A 59 -6.93 5.47 6.33
N SER A 60 -6.27 5.45 5.19
CA SER A 60 -5.56 6.62 4.66
C SER A 60 -6.50 7.82 4.47
N LEU A 61 -7.71 7.60 3.94
CA LEU A 61 -8.70 8.66 3.80
C LEU A 61 -9.16 9.22 5.16
N PHE A 62 -9.38 8.35 6.14
CA PHE A 62 -9.71 8.76 7.51
C PHE A 62 -8.58 9.58 8.15
N LEU A 63 -7.32 9.19 7.98
CA LEU A 63 -6.17 9.92 8.49
C LEU A 63 -6.05 11.29 7.83
N ILE A 64 -6.27 11.39 6.51
CA ILE A 64 -6.32 12.69 5.79
C ILE A 64 -7.47 13.55 6.34
N TRP A 65 -8.65 12.97 6.55
CA TRP A 65 -9.81 13.67 7.09
C TRP A 65 -9.58 14.18 8.52
N ARG A 66 -8.77 13.50 9.33
CA ARG A 66 -8.38 13.95 10.67
C ARG A 66 -7.57 15.23 10.63
N GLU A 67 -6.68 15.39 9.65
CA GLU A 67 -5.83 16.57 9.50
C GLU A 67 -6.54 17.74 8.76
N ARG A 68 -7.84 17.62 8.44
CA ARG A 68 -8.58 18.62 7.62
C ARG A 68 -8.50 20.05 8.14
N ALA A 69 -8.50 20.24 9.46
CA ALA A 69 -8.43 21.57 10.07
C ALA A 69 -7.07 22.21 9.80
N TYR A 70 -5.98 21.45 9.93
CA TYR A 70 -4.65 21.91 9.57
C TYR A 70 -4.52 22.12 8.06
N LEU A 71 -5.04 21.20 7.25
CA LEU A 71 -5.02 21.34 5.79
C LEU A 71 -5.75 22.61 5.30
N SER A 72 -6.86 23.00 5.94
CA SER A 72 -7.56 24.24 5.58
C SER A 72 -6.73 25.51 5.79
N THR A 73 -5.69 25.46 6.64
CA THR A 73 -4.74 26.58 6.83
C THR A 73 -3.67 26.67 5.76
N ILE A 74 -3.50 25.62 4.94
CA ILE A 74 -2.50 25.55 3.88
C ILE A 74 -3.17 25.94 2.56
N THR A 75 -2.60 26.91 1.85
CA THR A 75 -3.04 27.23 0.48
C THR A 75 -2.46 26.20 -0.51
N PRO A 76 -3.27 25.46 -1.29
CA PRO A 76 -2.78 24.59 -2.34
C PRO A 76 -1.92 25.36 -3.35
N ARG A 77 -0.78 24.79 -3.73
CA ARG A 77 0.09 25.36 -4.76
C ARG A 77 0.61 24.25 -5.67
N PRO A 78 0.14 24.16 -6.92
CA PRO A 78 0.61 23.15 -7.86
C PRO A 78 2.13 23.10 -7.94
N SER A 79 2.68 21.89 -8.07
CA SER A 79 4.12 21.67 -8.11
C SER A 79 4.53 21.03 -9.43
N ALA A 80 5.39 21.73 -10.18
CA ALA A 80 6.00 21.20 -11.40
C ALA A 80 6.82 19.92 -11.12
N LEU A 81 7.46 19.83 -9.95
CA LEU A 81 8.17 18.62 -9.53
C LEU A 81 7.22 17.44 -9.30
N GLY A 82 6.01 17.69 -8.79
CA GLY A 82 4.98 16.66 -8.68
C GLY A 82 4.51 16.16 -10.03
N LEU A 83 4.35 17.07 -10.99
CA LEU A 83 4.02 16.72 -12.38
C LEU A 83 5.14 15.92 -13.05
N LEU A 84 6.39 16.34 -12.89
CA LEU A 84 7.56 15.62 -13.40
C LEU A 84 7.64 14.21 -12.79
N ALA A 85 7.44 14.08 -11.48
CA ALA A 85 7.39 12.78 -10.82
C ALA A 85 6.25 11.91 -11.37
N LEU A 86 5.07 12.46 -11.61
CA LEU A 86 3.93 11.75 -12.20
C LEU A 86 4.28 11.23 -13.61
N VAL A 87 4.89 12.06 -14.45
CA VAL A 87 5.33 11.66 -15.80
C VAL A 87 6.39 10.55 -15.73
N LEU A 88 7.39 10.68 -14.86
CA LEU A 88 8.42 9.66 -14.69
C LEU A 88 7.83 8.32 -14.20
N LEU A 89 6.88 8.36 -13.26
CA LEU A 89 6.19 7.16 -12.81
C LEU A 89 5.36 6.54 -13.94
N ALA A 90 4.68 7.35 -14.75
CA ALA A 90 3.90 6.89 -15.90
C ALA A 90 4.79 6.22 -16.96
N LEU A 91 5.96 6.79 -17.25
CA LEU A 91 6.96 6.18 -18.13
C LEU A 91 7.52 4.88 -17.53
N GLY A 92 7.84 4.88 -16.23
CA GLY A 92 8.28 3.68 -15.53
C GLY A 92 7.22 2.57 -15.57
N TRP A 93 5.94 2.94 -15.48
CA TRP A 93 4.83 1.99 -15.54
C TRP A 93 4.75 1.35 -16.92
N LEU A 94 4.92 2.14 -18.00
CA LEU A 94 4.96 1.61 -19.37
C LEU A 94 6.11 0.61 -19.55
N VAL A 95 7.29 0.91 -18.99
CA VAL A 95 8.44 -0.01 -19.02
C VAL A 95 8.12 -1.28 -18.21
N ALA A 96 7.59 -1.15 -17.00
CA ALA A 96 7.26 -2.30 -16.15
C ALA A 96 6.20 -3.21 -16.79
N GLU A 97 5.20 -2.62 -17.45
CA GLU A 97 4.19 -3.33 -18.23
C GLU A 97 4.83 -4.06 -19.42
N SER A 98 5.77 -3.42 -20.13
CA SER A 98 6.45 -4.04 -21.28
C SER A 98 7.29 -5.27 -20.92
N VAL A 99 7.76 -5.36 -19.66
CA VAL A 99 8.52 -6.51 -19.14
C VAL A 99 7.64 -7.43 -18.27
N SER A 100 6.32 -7.17 -18.22
CA SER A 100 5.34 -7.97 -17.46
C SER A 100 5.66 -8.10 -15.96
N VAL A 101 6.25 -7.07 -15.35
CA VAL A 101 6.57 -7.05 -13.92
C VAL A 101 5.38 -6.47 -13.14
N GLN A 102 4.41 -7.32 -12.83
CA GLN A 102 3.13 -6.90 -12.24
C GLN A 102 3.26 -6.18 -10.89
N VAL A 103 4.10 -6.66 -9.98
CA VAL A 103 4.28 -5.99 -8.66
C VAL A 103 4.79 -4.56 -8.84
N LEU A 104 5.69 -4.35 -9.82
CA LEU A 104 6.24 -3.03 -10.13
C LEU A 104 5.18 -2.11 -10.75
N THR A 105 4.35 -2.60 -11.68
CA THR A 105 3.27 -1.79 -12.26
C THR A 105 2.26 -1.36 -11.20
N GLN A 106 1.96 -2.23 -10.24
CA GLN A 106 1.07 -1.93 -9.10
C GLN A 106 1.69 -0.88 -8.16
N TYR A 107 2.97 -1.00 -7.80
CA TYR A 107 3.66 0.03 -7.00
C TYR A 107 3.68 1.38 -7.69
N LEU A 108 3.97 1.41 -8.99
CA LEU A 108 4.01 2.65 -9.77
C LEU A 108 2.63 3.29 -9.84
N PHE A 109 1.57 2.51 -10.07
CA PHE A 109 0.19 3.00 -10.05
C PHE A 109 -0.19 3.63 -8.70
N VAL A 110 0.10 2.96 -7.57
CA VAL A 110 -0.19 3.53 -6.25
C VAL A 110 0.69 4.76 -5.96
N ALA A 111 1.94 4.76 -6.38
CA ALA A 111 2.83 5.93 -6.26
C ALA A 111 2.36 7.13 -7.10
N MET A 112 1.72 6.90 -8.25
CA MET A 112 1.13 7.97 -9.07
C MET A 112 0.04 8.73 -8.33
N ILE A 113 -0.70 8.10 -7.41
CA ILE A 113 -1.69 8.78 -6.56
C ILE A 113 -0.99 9.89 -5.75
N SER A 114 0.11 9.54 -5.09
CA SER A 114 0.91 10.49 -4.29
C SER A 114 1.54 11.58 -5.16
N ALA A 115 2.05 11.23 -6.36
CA ALA A 115 2.62 12.20 -7.29
C ALA A 115 1.54 13.16 -7.85
N LEU A 116 0.35 12.66 -8.17
CA LEU A 116 -0.78 13.46 -8.65
C LEU A 116 -1.25 14.46 -7.59
N ILE A 117 -1.38 14.00 -6.34
CA ILE A 117 -1.70 14.87 -5.21
C ILE A 117 -0.61 15.94 -5.03
N THR A 118 0.66 15.57 -5.19
CA THR A 118 1.78 16.53 -5.17
C THR A 118 1.71 17.55 -6.30
N ALA A 119 1.35 17.11 -7.51
CA ALA A 119 1.25 17.96 -8.69
C ALA A 119 0.14 19.01 -8.53
N LEU A 120 -1.00 18.62 -7.95
CA LEU A 120 -2.19 19.49 -7.85
C LEU A 120 -2.21 20.34 -6.56
N LEU A 121 -1.94 19.73 -5.41
CA LEU A 121 -2.06 20.39 -4.10
C LEU A 121 -0.73 20.95 -3.59
N GLY A 122 0.39 20.43 -4.08
CA GLY A 122 1.72 20.90 -3.76
C GLY A 122 2.39 20.21 -2.58
N TRP A 123 3.68 20.51 -2.42
CA TRP A 123 4.55 19.87 -1.44
C TRP A 123 4.14 20.13 0.02
N ARG A 124 3.56 21.29 0.32
CA ARG A 124 3.13 21.64 1.69
C ARG A 124 1.99 20.75 2.16
N VAL A 125 1.00 20.50 1.30
CA VAL A 125 -0.12 19.61 1.59
C VAL A 125 0.39 18.19 1.73
N VAL A 126 1.19 17.71 0.78
CA VAL A 126 1.74 16.35 0.79
C VAL A 126 2.58 16.07 2.03
N ARG A 127 3.38 17.04 2.50
CA ARG A 127 4.12 16.89 3.77
C ARG A 127 3.19 16.71 4.96
N ALA A 128 2.05 17.39 5.00
CA ALA A 128 1.07 17.24 6.07
C ALA A 128 0.42 15.84 6.06
N ILE A 129 0.26 15.23 4.89
CA ILE A 129 -0.35 13.90 4.70
C ILE A 129 0.66 12.85 4.23
N ALA A 130 1.95 13.03 4.52
CA ALA A 130 3.00 12.14 4.02
C ALA A 130 2.80 10.70 4.50
N PHE A 131 2.46 10.53 5.78
CA PHE A 131 2.18 9.20 6.34
C PHE A 131 1.01 8.50 5.63
N PRO A 132 -0.21 9.08 5.51
CA PRO A 132 -1.30 8.48 4.75
C PRO A 132 -0.95 8.06 3.31
N LEU A 133 -0.14 8.88 2.62
CA LEU A 133 0.29 8.61 1.24
C LEU A 133 1.34 7.50 1.15
N THR A 134 2.28 7.44 2.08
CA THR A 134 3.21 6.31 2.14
C THR A 134 2.50 5.03 2.61
N PHE A 135 1.53 5.15 3.51
CA PHE A 135 0.73 4.02 4.00
C PHE A 135 -0.05 3.33 2.88
N THR A 136 -0.52 4.07 1.86
CA THR A 136 -1.18 3.42 0.70
C THR A 136 -0.27 2.48 -0.09
N LEU A 137 1.06 2.67 -0.05
CA LEU A 137 1.99 1.76 -0.72
C LEU A 137 1.99 0.35 -0.09
N LEU A 138 1.59 0.23 1.18
CA LEU A 138 1.43 -1.07 1.84
C LEU A 138 0.25 -1.87 1.30
N ALA A 139 -0.66 -1.26 0.53
CA ALA A 139 -1.76 -1.98 -0.10
C ALA A 139 -1.31 -2.83 -1.30
N VAL A 140 -0.12 -2.55 -1.84
CA VAL A 140 0.44 -3.31 -2.96
C VAL A 140 0.88 -4.68 -2.43
N PRO A 141 0.40 -5.79 -3.02
CA PRO A 141 0.76 -7.13 -2.58
C PRO A 141 2.22 -7.38 -2.89
N PHE A 142 3.04 -7.38 -1.84
CA PHE A 142 4.46 -7.69 -1.90
C PHE A 142 4.78 -8.76 -0.87
N GLY A 143 5.79 -9.58 -1.19
CA GLY A 143 6.33 -10.55 -0.24
C GLY A 143 6.23 -12.01 -0.68
N ASP A 144 5.63 -12.31 -1.83
CA ASP A 144 5.64 -13.67 -2.40
C ASP A 144 7.07 -14.23 -2.57
N ILE A 145 8.07 -13.34 -2.77
CA ILE A 145 9.49 -13.70 -2.78
C ILE A 145 9.98 -14.32 -1.46
N PHE A 146 9.34 -14.00 -0.32
CA PHE A 146 9.67 -14.54 0.99
C PHE A 146 8.89 -15.81 1.32
N LEU A 147 7.84 -16.11 0.56
CA LEU A 147 6.94 -17.24 0.82
C LEU A 147 7.72 -18.56 0.80
N ARG A 148 8.49 -18.83 -0.27
CA ARG A 148 9.34 -20.03 -0.38
C ARG A 148 10.38 -20.13 0.75
N PRO A 149 11.25 -19.12 0.99
CA PRO A 149 12.22 -19.17 2.08
C PRO A 149 11.60 -19.45 3.46
N MET A 150 10.44 -18.86 3.77
CA MET A 150 9.76 -19.08 5.05
C MET A 150 9.14 -20.48 5.15
N MET A 151 8.61 -21.02 4.06
CA MET A 151 8.12 -22.40 4.01
C MET A 151 9.27 -23.40 4.15
N ASP A 152 10.37 -23.17 3.44
CA ASP A 152 11.55 -24.05 3.50
C ASP A 152 12.10 -24.09 4.93
N PHE A 153 12.21 -22.92 5.60
CA PHE A 153 12.58 -22.84 7.01
C PHE A 153 11.61 -23.61 7.92
N THR A 154 10.31 -23.51 7.67
CA THR A 154 9.29 -24.23 8.44
C THR A 154 9.42 -25.74 8.25
N ALA A 155 9.70 -26.19 7.02
CA ALA A 155 9.94 -27.59 6.71
C ALA A 155 11.24 -28.11 7.35
N ASP A 156 12.33 -27.33 7.28
CA ASP A 156 13.61 -27.63 7.97
C ASP A 156 13.41 -27.82 9.47
N PHE A 157 12.75 -26.84 10.10
CA PHE A 157 12.45 -26.88 11.53
C PHE A 157 11.59 -28.10 11.91
N THR A 158 10.59 -28.42 11.09
CA THR A 158 9.71 -29.58 11.32
C THR A 158 10.47 -30.89 11.21
N VAL A 159 11.31 -31.07 10.19
CA VAL A 159 12.16 -32.26 10.04
C VAL A 159 13.09 -32.42 11.22
N TYR A 160 13.76 -31.34 11.61
CA TYR A 160 14.68 -31.36 12.75
C TYR A 160 13.97 -31.75 14.05
N ALA A 161 12.79 -31.18 14.33
CA ALA A 161 12.00 -31.52 15.50
C ALA A 161 11.54 -32.99 15.48
N LEU A 162 11.09 -33.51 14.34
CA LEU A 162 10.67 -34.91 14.20
C LEU A 162 11.84 -35.88 14.46
N GLN A 163 13.00 -35.59 13.88
CA GLN A 163 14.21 -36.40 14.07
C GLN A 163 14.66 -36.40 15.54
N LEU A 164 14.57 -35.26 16.25
CA LEU A 164 14.84 -35.19 17.69
C LEU A 164 13.91 -36.08 18.52
N THR A 165 12.67 -36.27 18.08
CA THR A 165 11.71 -37.18 18.74
C THR A 165 11.85 -38.64 18.33
N GLY A 166 12.80 -38.97 17.45
CA GLY A 166 13.03 -40.33 16.94
C GLY A 166 12.06 -40.77 15.84
N ILE A 167 11.27 -39.86 15.28
CA ILE A 167 10.33 -40.18 14.19
C ILE A 167 11.10 -40.08 12.86
N PRO A 168 11.17 -41.17 12.08
CA PRO A 168 11.79 -41.13 10.76
C PRO A 168 10.93 -40.29 9.82
N VAL A 169 11.55 -39.34 9.13
CA VAL A 169 10.92 -38.46 8.15
C VAL A 169 11.80 -38.34 6.91
N PHE A 170 11.19 -38.48 5.75
CA PHE A 170 11.83 -38.20 4.46
C PHE A 170 11.27 -36.87 3.93
N ARG A 171 12.15 -36.01 3.40
CA ARG A 171 11.76 -34.69 2.88
C ARG A 171 12.14 -34.55 1.42
N GLU A 172 11.18 -34.11 0.62
CA GLU A 172 11.39 -33.69 -0.76
C GLU A 172 10.76 -32.31 -0.98
N GLY A 173 11.61 -31.26 -0.98
CA GLY A 173 11.12 -29.87 -1.00
C GLY A 173 10.25 -29.57 0.23
N ASN A 174 8.98 -29.22 0.02
CA ASN A 174 8.01 -28.96 1.08
C ASN A 174 7.08 -30.13 1.37
N HIS A 175 7.35 -31.31 0.80
CA HIS A 175 6.65 -32.56 1.10
C HIS A 175 7.43 -33.39 2.12
N LEU A 176 6.71 -33.94 3.09
CA LEU A 176 7.23 -34.68 4.24
C LEU A 176 6.53 -36.04 4.31
N SER A 177 7.29 -37.10 4.09
CA SER A 177 6.81 -38.48 4.12
C SER A 177 7.13 -39.08 5.49
N LEU A 178 6.09 -39.43 6.24
CA LEU A 178 6.18 -40.08 7.55
C LEU A 178 5.50 -41.46 7.49
N PRO A 179 5.81 -42.38 8.43
CA PRO A 179 5.11 -43.66 8.53
C PRO A 179 3.59 -43.52 8.68
N THR A 180 3.14 -42.40 9.25
CA THR A 180 1.72 -42.08 9.46
C THR A 180 1.04 -41.48 8.23
N GLY A 181 1.79 -41.10 7.19
CA GLY A 181 1.26 -40.51 5.96
C GLY A 181 2.12 -39.38 5.38
N GLU A 182 1.64 -38.80 4.29
CA GLU A 182 2.27 -37.69 3.56
C GLU A 182 1.73 -36.34 4.03
N TRP A 183 2.63 -35.40 4.26
CA TRP A 183 2.32 -34.04 4.69
C TRP A 183 2.98 -33.03 3.75
N SER A 184 2.39 -31.84 3.65
CA SER A 184 2.98 -30.75 2.87
C SER A 184 2.91 -29.45 3.66
N VAL A 185 4.04 -28.74 3.71
CA VAL A 185 4.07 -27.35 4.17
C VAL A 185 3.48 -26.50 3.05
N VAL A 186 2.32 -25.89 3.29
CA VAL A 186 1.60 -25.04 2.34
C VAL A 186 1.78 -23.56 2.69
N GLU A 187 1.35 -22.66 1.82
CA GLU A 187 1.53 -21.20 1.97
C GLU A 187 1.01 -20.66 3.31
N ALA A 188 -0.07 -21.24 3.83
CA ALA A 188 -0.65 -20.89 5.12
C ALA A 188 0.32 -21.10 6.30
N CYS A 189 1.31 -21.98 6.16
CA CYS A 189 2.31 -22.28 7.18
C CYS A 189 3.51 -21.32 7.15
N SER A 190 3.62 -20.44 6.15
CA SER A 190 4.76 -19.50 6.02
C SER A 190 4.79 -18.40 7.08
N GLY A 191 3.66 -18.09 7.72
CA GLY A 191 3.55 -16.94 8.64
C GLY A 191 3.59 -15.56 7.97
N LEU A 192 3.77 -15.49 6.64
CA LEU A 192 3.90 -14.24 5.88
C LEU A 192 2.70 -13.31 6.09
N ARG A 193 1.48 -13.87 6.11
CA ARG A 193 0.25 -13.12 6.39
C ARG A 193 0.30 -12.40 7.73
N TYR A 194 0.78 -13.08 8.78
CA TYR A 194 0.87 -12.49 10.11
C TYR A 194 1.94 -11.38 10.17
N LEU A 195 3.06 -11.58 9.46
CA LEU A 195 4.11 -10.57 9.33
C LEU A 195 3.58 -9.29 8.68
N ILE A 196 2.91 -9.41 7.52
CA ILE A 196 2.36 -8.27 6.78
C ILE A 196 1.28 -7.54 7.60
N ALA A 197 0.37 -8.28 8.23
CA ALA A 197 -0.67 -7.70 9.07
C ALA A 197 -0.10 -6.95 10.28
N SER A 198 0.86 -7.57 10.98
CA SER A 198 1.51 -6.97 12.16
C SER A 198 2.33 -5.75 11.79
N PHE A 199 3.04 -5.78 10.66
CA PHE A 199 3.80 -4.64 10.15
C PHE A 199 2.87 -3.45 9.81
N THR A 200 1.80 -3.71 9.06
CA THR A 200 0.82 -2.69 8.67
C THR A 200 0.16 -2.05 9.90
N LEU A 201 -0.29 -2.88 10.84
CA LEU A 201 -0.88 -2.41 12.09
C LEU A 201 0.13 -1.67 12.96
N GLY A 202 1.37 -2.16 13.03
CA GLY A 202 2.47 -1.52 13.76
C GLY A 202 2.77 -0.12 13.22
N CYS A 203 2.85 0.06 11.90
CA CYS A 203 3.02 1.38 11.27
C CYS A 203 1.87 2.33 11.63
N LEU A 204 0.63 1.84 11.56
CA LEU A 204 -0.54 2.64 11.92
C LEU A 204 -0.53 3.03 13.41
N TYR A 205 -0.30 2.07 14.30
CA TYR A 205 -0.22 2.29 15.74
C TYR A 205 0.89 3.29 16.08
N ALA A 206 2.05 3.16 15.45
CA ALA A 206 3.17 4.04 15.68
C ALA A 206 2.85 5.50 15.29
N HIS A 207 2.19 5.71 14.14
CA HIS A 207 1.76 7.04 13.74
C HIS A 207 0.71 7.65 14.67
N LEU A 208 -0.20 6.83 15.20
CA LEU A 208 -1.26 7.28 16.09
C LEU A 208 -0.74 7.62 17.50
N ASN A 209 0.23 6.86 18.02
CA ASN A 209 0.66 6.95 19.42
C ASN A 209 2.01 7.65 19.62
N TYR A 210 2.99 7.47 18.72
CA TYR A 210 4.34 8.03 18.86
C TYR A 210 4.50 9.35 18.10
N ARG A 211 3.49 10.21 18.15
CA ARG A 211 3.57 11.55 17.55
C ARG A 211 4.26 12.49 18.55
N SER A 212 5.56 12.74 18.35
CA SER A 212 6.26 13.81 19.07
C SER A 212 5.56 15.12 18.74
N ARG A 213 5.01 15.78 19.76
CA ARG A 213 4.62 17.18 19.67
C ARG A 213 5.85 18.07 19.67
#